data_AF-A0A1G9AET6-F1
#
_entry.id   AF-A0A1G9AET6-F1
#
_cell.length_a   1.000
_cell.length_b   1.000
_cell.length_c   1.000
_cell.angle_alpha   90.00
_cell.angle_beta   90.00
_cell.angle_gamma   90.00
#
_symmetry.space_group_name_H-M   'P 1'
#
loop_
_entity.id
_entity.type
_entity.pdbx_description
1 polymer ?
#
loop_
_entity_poly.entity_id
_entity_poly.type
_entity_poly.pdbx_seq_one_letter_code
_entity_poly.pdbx_strand_id
1 'polypeptide(L)'
;MGTQPGLKARVTASWSRLSWLVTIVVLALCANPLVVRAVAETEAQQDPTDVLRKEHQLIQKMVRAAQQEATDIQQSGKVDRARIGKFHDFFKNFADKCHHAKEERELFPVLREVGVDTVVIHLVVKQHEEGRILLGGVEEWLAAADKGEEADPQALRRYLLEYATLMQRHIATENEYLWPRAAAQLSDAQKGALAEAFYRIEVEELGKGFHEKYHGLTMEVLGKSE
;
A
#
# COMPACT_ATOMS: atom_id res chain seq x y z
N MET A 1 -68.07 -10.48 -39.75
CA MET A 1 -67.69 -11.87 -40.03
C MET A 1 -66.18 -11.98 -39.87
N GLY A 2 -65.70 -12.91 -39.04
CA GLY A 2 -64.29 -13.35 -39.04
C GLY A 2 -63.43 -12.85 -37.87
N THR A 3 -63.53 -13.49 -36.71
CA THR A 3 -62.54 -13.51 -35.62
C THR A 3 -61.49 -14.60 -35.81
N GLN A 4 -60.23 -14.35 -35.39
CA GLN A 4 -59.19 -15.23 -34.79
C GLN A 4 -57.76 -14.81 -35.27
N PRO A 5 -56.66 -15.14 -34.57
CA PRO A 5 -56.32 -14.75 -33.19
C PRO A 5 -54.86 -14.27 -33.06
N GLY A 6 -54.50 -13.80 -31.86
CA GLY A 6 -53.19 -13.20 -31.56
C GLY A 6 -51.99 -14.14 -31.51
N LEU A 7 -50.81 -13.54 -31.69
CA LEU A 7 -49.51 -14.15 -31.41
C LEU A 7 -48.73 -13.24 -30.46
N LYS A 8 -48.66 -13.62 -29.18
CA LYS A 8 -47.72 -13.04 -28.21
C LYS A 8 -46.31 -13.52 -28.59
N ALA A 9 -45.48 -12.64 -29.15
CA ALA A 9 -44.06 -12.89 -29.30
C ALA A 9 -43.39 -12.82 -27.91
N ARG A 10 -43.01 -13.99 -27.40
CA ARG A 10 -42.09 -14.17 -26.27
C ARG A 10 -40.72 -13.59 -26.66
N VAL A 11 -40.26 -12.60 -25.92
CA VAL A 11 -38.83 -12.22 -25.91
C VAL A 11 -38.10 -13.29 -25.12
N THR A 12 -37.37 -14.17 -25.80
CA THR A 12 -36.41 -15.08 -25.15
C THR A 12 -35.04 -14.39 -25.18
N ALA A 13 -34.61 -13.88 -24.03
CA ALA A 13 -33.24 -13.45 -23.83
C ALA A 13 -32.32 -14.67 -23.91
N SER A 14 -31.48 -14.72 -24.94
CA SER A 14 -30.40 -15.70 -25.08
C SER A 14 -29.22 -15.25 -24.20
N TRP A 15 -29.15 -15.75 -22.97
CA TRP A 15 -27.97 -15.62 -22.12
C TRP A 15 -26.96 -16.69 -22.55
N SER A 16 -25.75 -16.28 -22.95
CA SER A 16 -24.72 -17.20 -23.42
C SER A 16 -24.26 -18.11 -22.28
N ARG A 17 -24.25 -19.43 -22.53
CA ARG A 17 -23.90 -20.48 -21.55
C ARG A 17 -22.47 -20.39 -21.00
N LEU A 18 -21.61 -19.57 -21.59
CA LEU A 18 -20.23 -19.34 -21.13
C LEU A 18 -20.15 -18.49 -19.87
N SER A 19 -21.08 -17.55 -19.66
CA SER A 19 -21.01 -16.61 -18.52
C SER A 19 -21.36 -17.29 -17.19
N TRP A 20 -22.22 -18.30 -17.20
CA TRP A 20 -22.61 -19.03 -15.98
C TRP A 20 -21.53 -19.99 -15.48
N LEU A 21 -20.77 -20.61 -16.39
CA LEU A 21 -19.71 -21.55 -16.01
C LEU A 21 -18.53 -20.85 -15.32
N VAL A 22 -18.16 -19.64 -15.76
CA VAL A 22 -17.07 -18.87 -15.13
C VAL A 22 -17.47 -18.41 -13.72
N THR A 23 -18.72 -17.95 -13.52
CA THR A 23 -19.22 -17.55 -12.20
C THR A 23 -19.35 -18.74 -11.24
N ILE A 24 -19.78 -19.91 -11.73
CA ILE A 24 -19.87 -21.14 -10.91
C ILE A 24 -18.48 -21.64 -10.52
N VAL A 25 -17.48 -21.58 -11.41
CA VAL A 25 -16.10 -21.99 -11.09
C VAL A 25 -15.47 -21.07 -10.04
N VAL A 26 -15.66 -19.75 -10.14
CA VAL A 26 -15.14 -18.79 -9.14
C VAL A 26 -15.84 -18.98 -7.78
N LEU A 27 -17.16 -19.16 -7.75
CA LEU A 27 -17.90 -19.45 -6.51
C LEU A 27 -17.53 -20.80 -5.88
N ALA A 28 -17.29 -21.83 -6.69
CA ALA A 28 -16.88 -23.16 -6.22
C ALA A 28 -15.45 -23.18 -5.66
N LEU A 29 -14.54 -22.36 -6.19
CA LEU A 29 -13.18 -22.20 -5.67
C LEU A 29 -13.17 -21.51 -4.30
N CYS A 30 -13.99 -20.48 -4.10
CA CYS A 30 -14.10 -19.79 -2.81
C CYS A 30 -14.85 -20.60 -1.73
N ALA A 31 -15.67 -21.58 -2.13
CA ALA A 31 -16.41 -22.44 -1.20
C ALA A 31 -15.70 -23.76 -0.88
N ASN A 32 -14.58 -24.06 -1.55
CA ASN A 32 -13.82 -25.29 -1.30
C ASN A 32 -12.81 -25.05 -0.17
N PRO A 33 -12.99 -25.66 1.02
CA PRO A 33 -12.10 -25.43 2.15
C PRO A 33 -10.66 -25.87 1.86
N LEU A 34 -10.42 -26.79 0.92
CA LEU A 34 -9.08 -27.16 0.50
C LEU A 34 -8.42 -26.09 -0.38
N VAL A 35 -9.19 -25.38 -1.20
CA VAL A 35 -8.66 -24.28 -2.04
C VAL A 35 -8.45 -23.04 -1.19
N VAL A 36 -9.38 -22.71 -0.31
CA VAL A 36 -9.22 -21.60 0.65
C VAL A 36 -8.02 -21.87 1.56
N ARG A 37 -7.87 -23.11 2.05
CA ARG A 37 -6.71 -23.52 2.85
C ARG A 37 -5.41 -23.52 2.05
N ALA A 38 -5.42 -23.96 0.79
CA ALA A 38 -4.23 -23.90 -0.05
C ALA A 38 -3.83 -22.46 -0.38
N VAL A 39 -4.77 -21.55 -0.65
CA VAL A 39 -4.50 -20.12 -0.86
C VAL A 39 -3.97 -19.51 0.43
N ALA A 40 -4.59 -19.78 1.58
CA ALA A 40 -4.10 -19.34 2.89
C ALA A 40 -2.72 -19.93 3.24
N GLU A 41 -2.46 -21.19 2.89
CA GLU A 41 -1.15 -21.84 3.03
C GLU A 41 -0.12 -21.20 2.08
N THR A 42 -0.52 -20.77 0.88
CA THR A 42 0.37 -20.09 -0.09
C THR A 42 0.68 -18.65 0.35
N GLU A 43 -0.28 -17.95 0.95
CA GLU A 43 -0.10 -16.62 1.55
C GLU A 43 0.74 -16.70 2.83
N ALA A 44 0.53 -17.73 3.66
CA ALA A 44 1.36 -18.04 4.82
C ALA A 44 2.79 -18.50 4.45
N GLN A 45 3.03 -18.88 3.20
CA GLN A 45 4.34 -19.29 2.68
C GLN A 45 5.13 -18.14 2.04
N GLN A 46 4.60 -16.91 1.96
CA GLN A 46 5.38 -15.78 1.45
C GLN A 46 6.43 -15.34 2.47
N ASP A 47 7.67 -15.20 2.01
CA ASP A 47 8.74 -14.63 2.81
C ASP A 47 8.33 -13.22 3.27
N PRO A 48 8.36 -12.90 4.57
CA PRO A 48 7.99 -11.57 5.08
C PRO A 48 8.73 -10.43 4.37
N THR A 49 9.99 -10.66 3.97
CA THR A 49 10.76 -9.66 3.23
C THR A 49 10.25 -9.44 1.80
N ASP A 50 9.62 -10.44 1.18
CA ASP A 50 8.97 -10.28 -0.13
C ASP A 50 7.66 -9.51 -0.03
N VAL A 51 6.92 -9.64 1.08
CA VAL A 51 5.75 -8.79 1.37
C VAL A 51 6.17 -7.33 1.46
N LEU A 52 7.18 -7.02 2.29
CA LEU A 52 7.70 -5.66 2.45
C LEU A 52 8.27 -5.10 1.12
N ARG A 53 8.96 -5.92 0.32
CA ARG A 53 9.43 -5.50 -1.02
C ARG A 53 8.28 -5.13 -1.97
N LYS A 54 7.15 -5.84 -1.92
CA LYS A 54 5.97 -5.48 -2.74
C LYS A 54 5.36 -4.16 -2.27
N GLU A 55 5.26 -3.96 -0.97
CA GLU A 55 4.80 -2.69 -0.39
C GLU A 55 5.73 -1.54 -0.78
N HIS A 56 7.04 -1.75 -0.75
CA HIS A 56 8.03 -0.81 -1.27
C HIS A 56 7.79 -0.41 -2.73
N GLN A 57 7.37 -1.33 -3.60
CA GLN A 57 7.06 -0.98 -4.98
C GLN A 57 5.91 0.03 -5.07
N LEU A 58 4.90 -0.09 -4.19
CA LEU A 58 3.79 0.85 -4.11
C LEU A 58 4.24 2.19 -3.51
N ILE A 59 5.00 2.17 -2.41
CA ILE A 59 5.56 3.37 -1.76
C ILE A 59 6.45 4.14 -2.74
N GLN A 60 7.32 3.46 -3.49
CA GLN A 60 8.18 4.09 -4.49
C GLN A 60 7.40 4.79 -5.61
N LYS A 61 6.24 4.25 -6.02
CA LYS A 61 5.38 4.93 -7.01
C LYS A 61 4.85 6.26 -6.46
N MET A 62 4.36 6.25 -5.22
CA MET A 62 3.86 7.46 -4.55
C MET A 62 4.98 8.47 -4.26
N VAL A 63 6.16 8.00 -3.85
CA VAL A 63 7.36 8.83 -3.64
C VAL A 63 7.77 9.56 -4.93
N ARG A 64 7.78 8.85 -6.08
CA ARG A 64 8.06 9.50 -7.38
C ARG A 64 7.00 10.52 -7.76
N ALA A 65 5.73 10.24 -7.50
CA ALA A 65 4.65 11.19 -7.76
C ALA A 65 4.76 12.45 -6.87
N ALA A 66 5.11 12.31 -5.59
CA ALA A 66 5.35 13.42 -4.69
C ALA A 66 6.59 14.25 -5.10
N GLN A 67 7.65 13.60 -5.57
CA GLN A 67 8.83 14.28 -6.12
C GLN A 67 8.50 15.09 -7.38
N GLN A 68 7.64 14.56 -8.26
CA GLN A 68 7.16 15.30 -9.42
C GLN A 68 6.30 16.50 -9.00
N GLU A 69 5.40 16.33 -8.04
CA GLU A 69 4.57 17.43 -7.51
C GLU A 69 5.45 18.56 -6.94
N ALA A 70 6.50 18.23 -6.19
CA ALA A 70 7.46 19.23 -5.69
C ALA A 70 8.13 20.03 -6.84
N THR A 71 8.40 19.37 -7.97
CA THR A 71 8.95 20.00 -9.18
C THR A 71 7.91 20.92 -9.83
N ASP A 72 6.66 20.48 -9.93
CA ASP A 72 5.58 21.24 -10.53
C ASP A 72 5.23 22.50 -9.70
N ILE A 73 5.27 22.39 -8.37
CA ILE A 73 5.14 23.52 -7.44
C ILE A 73 6.29 24.53 -7.66
N GLN A 74 7.53 24.05 -7.84
CA GLN A 74 8.68 24.92 -8.10
C GLN A 74 8.48 25.77 -9.36
N GLN A 75 7.94 25.16 -10.42
CA GLN A 75 7.79 25.80 -11.73
C GLN A 75 6.58 26.72 -11.79
N SER A 76 5.46 26.31 -11.18
CA SER A 76 4.17 26.98 -11.34
C SER A 76 3.77 27.88 -10.16
N GLY A 77 4.32 27.64 -8.97
CA GLY A 77 3.87 28.24 -7.72
C GLY A 77 2.46 27.81 -7.29
N LYS A 78 1.82 26.88 -8.00
CA LYS A 78 0.47 26.40 -7.73
C LYS A 78 0.55 25.07 -6.98
N VAL A 79 -0.44 24.84 -6.10
CA VAL A 79 -0.56 23.61 -5.33
C VAL A 79 -1.95 23.00 -5.52
N ASP A 80 -2.01 21.74 -5.91
CA ASP A 80 -3.25 20.95 -5.84
C ASP A 80 -3.40 20.35 -4.44
N ARG A 81 -4.12 21.07 -3.57
CA ARG A 81 -4.32 20.68 -2.18
C ARG A 81 -4.93 19.28 -2.02
N ALA A 82 -5.85 18.90 -2.90
CA ALA A 82 -6.48 17.59 -2.83
C ALA A 82 -5.45 16.49 -3.11
N ARG A 83 -4.55 16.72 -4.08
CA ARG A 83 -3.44 15.80 -4.38
C ARG A 83 -2.44 15.71 -3.22
N ILE A 84 -2.11 16.83 -2.57
CA ILE A 84 -1.25 16.83 -1.37
C ILE A 84 -1.90 16.02 -0.23
N GLY A 85 -3.20 16.19 -0.01
CA GLY A 85 -3.95 15.40 0.96
C GLY A 85 -3.85 13.90 0.71
N LYS A 86 -3.90 13.46 -0.56
CA LYS A 86 -3.73 12.06 -0.93
C LYS A 86 -2.31 11.53 -0.67
N PHE A 87 -1.28 12.33 -0.94
CA PHE A 87 0.10 11.95 -0.58
C PHE A 87 0.25 11.79 0.92
N HIS A 88 -0.22 12.77 1.69
CA HIS A 88 -0.17 12.73 3.15
C HIS A 88 -0.94 11.52 3.71
N ASP A 89 -2.17 11.26 3.23
CA ASP A 89 -2.95 10.10 3.65
C ASP A 89 -2.24 8.77 3.36
N PHE A 90 -1.68 8.63 2.16
CA PHE A 90 -0.92 7.43 1.78
C PHE A 90 0.31 7.22 2.66
N PHE A 91 1.17 8.23 2.80
CA PHE A 91 2.40 8.07 3.57
C PHE A 91 2.15 7.88 5.07
N LYS A 92 1.18 8.61 5.64
CA LYS A 92 0.83 8.50 7.06
C LYS A 92 0.21 7.15 7.41
N ASN A 93 -0.62 6.59 6.53
CA ASN A 93 -1.36 5.37 6.87
C ASN A 93 -0.74 4.11 6.25
N PHE A 94 -0.39 4.12 4.96
CA PHE A 94 0.19 2.95 4.31
C PHE A 94 1.68 2.79 4.63
N ALA A 95 2.50 3.83 4.39
CA ALA A 95 3.94 3.70 4.63
C ALA A 95 4.26 3.61 6.14
N ASP A 96 3.66 4.45 6.98
CA ASP A 96 4.00 4.45 8.41
C ASP A 96 3.17 3.44 9.23
N LYS A 97 1.86 3.63 9.34
CA LYS A 97 1.01 2.79 10.23
C LYS A 97 0.84 1.34 9.79
N CYS A 98 1.15 1.00 8.54
CA CYS A 98 1.11 -0.36 8.05
C CYS A 98 2.53 -0.92 7.85
N HIS A 99 3.27 -0.36 6.90
CA HIS A 99 4.57 -0.91 6.50
C HIS A 99 5.66 -0.75 7.58
N HIS A 100 5.97 0.47 8.04
CA HIS A 100 6.93 0.65 9.14
C HIS A 100 6.45 0.00 10.44
N ALA A 101 5.14 -0.10 10.67
CA ALA A 101 4.60 -0.80 11.84
C ALA A 101 4.94 -2.30 11.83
N LYS A 102 4.83 -2.97 10.67
CA LYS A 102 5.27 -4.37 10.49
C LYS A 102 6.76 -4.51 10.78
N GLU A 103 7.55 -3.55 10.35
CA GLU A 103 8.99 -3.54 10.56
C GLU A 103 9.37 -3.31 12.02
N GLU A 104 8.96 -2.19 12.61
CA GLU A 104 9.38 -1.79 13.95
C GLU A 104 8.81 -2.68 15.05
N ARG A 105 7.55 -3.12 14.91
CA ARG A 105 6.85 -3.87 15.97
C ARG A 105 7.12 -5.37 15.91
N GLU A 106 7.31 -5.92 14.71
CA GLU A 106 7.33 -7.38 14.51
C GLU A 106 8.67 -7.86 13.94
N LEU A 107 9.14 -7.30 12.82
CA LEU A 107 10.35 -7.81 12.15
C LEU A 107 11.66 -7.43 12.86
N PHE A 108 11.88 -6.14 13.16
CA PHE A 108 13.12 -5.65 13.75
C PHE A 108 13.45 -6.27 15.11
N PRO A 109 12.48 -6.54 16.02
CA PRO A 109 12.75 -7.30 17.24
C PRO A 109 13.33 -8.68 16.94
N VAL A 110 12.71 -9.44 16.03
CA VAL A 110 13.19 -10.79 15.65
C VAL A 110 14.58 -10.71 15.01
N LEU A 111 14.81 -9.74 14.13
CA LEU A 111 16.12 -9.53 13.50
C LEU A 111 17.22 -9.22 14.51
N ARG A 112 16.93 -8.44 15.56
CA ARG A 112 17.88 -8.16 16.64
C ARG A 112 18.21 -9.41 17.44
N GLU A 113 17.23 -10.27 17.72
CA GLU A 113 17.43 -11.52 18.45
C GLU A 113 18.34 -12.50 17.70
N VAL A 114 18.20 -12.58 16.37
CA VAL A 114 19.06 -13.43 15.54
C VAL A 114 20.38 -12.75 15.14
N GLY A 115 20.63 -11.52 15.58
CA GLY A 115 21.89 -10.81 15.36
C GLY A 115 22.06 -10.15 13.98
N VAL A 116 20.96 -9.92 13.25
CA VAL A 116 21.00 -9.17 11.98
C VAL A 116 21.20 -7.68 12.25
N ASP A 117 22.31 -7.17 11.72
CA ASP A 117 22.70 -5.76 11.56
C ASP A 117 21.94 -4.71 12.40
N THR A 118 22.22 -4.70 13.70
CA THR A 118 21.60 -3.78 14.65
C THR A 118 21.89 -2.31 14.37
N VAL A 119 23.01 -2.01 13.70
CA VAL A 119 23.40 -0.64 13.31
C VAL A 119 22.52 -0.16 12.16
N VAL A 120 22.34 -0.98 11.12
CA VAL A 120 21.46 -0.64 10.00
C VAL A 120 20.00 -0.56 10.46
N ILE A 121 19.54 -1.45 11.33
CA ILE A 121 18.20 -1.34 11.93
C ILE A 121 18.06 0.00 12.67
N HIS A 122 19.07 0.43 13.44
CA HIS A 122 19.00 1.72 14.12
C HIS A 122 18.97 2.91 13.14
N LEU A 123 19.74 2.85 12.05
CA LEU A 123 19.71 3.84 10.98
C LEU A 123 18.32 3.93 10.35
N VAL A 124 17.70 2.80 10.03
CA VAL A 124 16.38 2.72 9.41
C VAL A 124 15.30 3.27 10.34
N VAL A 125 15.30 2.90 11.63
CA VAL A 125 14.36 3.47 12.61
C VAL A 125 14.49 5.00 12.70
N LYS A 126 15.72 5.54 12.69
CA LYS A 126 15.95 6.99 12.65
C LYS A 126 15.40 7.62 11.36
N GLN A 127 15.49 6.93 10.23
CA GLN A 127 14.88 7.37 8.97
C GLN A 127 13.35 7.41 9.06
N HIS A 128 12.72 6.46 9.74
CA HIS A 128 11.26 6.50 9.99
C HIS A 128 10.88 7.73 10.82
N GLU A 129 11.62 8.02 11.89
CA GLU A 129 11.41 9.21 12.73
C GLU A 129 11.56 10.51 11.92
N GLU A 130 12.60 10.63 11.10
CA GLU A 130 12.80 11.77 10.18
C GLU A 130 11.62 11.89 9.19
N GLY A 131 11.12 10.76 8.68
CA GLY A 131 9.96 10.72 7.79
C GLY A 131 8.69 11.24 8.45
N ARG A 132 8.43 10.86 9.72
CA ARG A 132 7.28 11.35 10.50
C ARG A 132 7.36 12.86 10.73
N ILE A 133 8.55 13.40 10.99
CA ILE A 133 8.76 14.86 11.16
C ILE A 133 8.41 15.61 9.86
N LEU A 134 8.91 15.12 8.71
CA LEU A 134 8.64 15.73 7.42
C LEU A 134 7.14 15.68 7.06
N LEU A 135 6.47 14.56 7.33
CA LEU A 135 5.01 14.46 7.14
C LEU A 135 4.23 15.36 8.10
N GLY A 136 4.72 15.59 9.32
CA GLY A 136 4.14 16.58 10.24
C GLY A 136 4.15 18.00 9.65
N GLY A 137 5.22 18.38 8.96
CA GLY A 137 5.28 19.65 8.22
C GLY A 137 4.26 19.74 7.08
N VAL A 138 4.00 18.62 6.37
CA VAL A 138 2.94 18.56 5.35
C VAL A 138 1.55 18.68 5.99
N GLU A 139 1.32 18.03 7.14
CA GLU A 139 0.07 18.10 7.89
C GLU A 139 -0.22 19.53 8.37
N GLU A 140 0.78 20.21 8.94
CA GLU A 140 0.68 21.61 9.35
C GLU A 140 0.36 22.53 8.17
N TRP A 141 1.02 22.31 7.02
CA TRP A 141 0.76 23.07 5.81
C TRP A 141 -0.69 22.88 5.31
N LEU A 142 -1.17 21.64 5.29
CA LEU A 142 -2.56 21.33 4.93
C LEU A 142 -3.56 22.02 5.85
N ALA A 143 -3.30 21.99 7.17
CA ALA A 143 -4.15 22.59 8.19
C ALA A 143 -4.20 24.13 8.10
N ALA A 144 -3.07 24.79 7.84
CA ALA A 144 -3.03 26.24 7.60
C ALA A 144 -3.87 26.62 6.37
N ALA A 145 -3.72 25.85 5.29
CA ALA A 145 -4.49 26.07 4.07
C ALA A 145 -6.00 25.82 4.26
N ASP A 146 -6.41 24.92 5.16
CA ASP A 146 -7.83 24.69 5.51
C ASP A 146 -8.46 25.87 6.25
N LYS A 147 -7.66 26.58 7.04
CA LYS A 147 -8.08 27.79 7.76
C LYS A 147 -8.06 29.05 6.89
N GLY A 148 -7.60 28.95 5.65
CA GLY A 148 -7.41 30.10 4.76
C GLY A 148 -6.22 30.99 5.16
N GLU A 149 -5.30 30.47 5.96
CA GLU A 149 -4.05 31.14 6.32
C GLU A 149 -3.07 31.09 5.13
N GLU A 150 -2.12 32.02 5.11
CA GLU A 150 -1.09 32.05 4.07
C GLU A 150 -0.15 30.85 4.23
N ALA A 151 -0.29 29.85 3.35
CA ALA A 151 0.52 28.64 3.34
C ALA A 151 1.57 28.71 2.23
N ASP A 152 2.85 28.79 2.60
CA ASP A 152 3.96 28.95 1.65
C ASP A 152 4.14 27.68 0.77
N PRO A 153 3.92 27.77 -0.56
CA PRO A 153 4.14 26.65 -1.47
C PRO A 153 5.59 26.15 -1.47
N GLN A 154 6.58 27.01 -1.18
CA GLN A 154 7.99 26.62 -1.15
C GLN A 154 8.33 25.77 0.09
N ALA A 155 7.69 26.05 1.23
CA ALA A 155 7.77 25.19 2.41
C ALA A 155 7.24 23.78 2.12
N LEU A 156 6.04 23.67 1.53
CA LEU A 156 5.47 22.38 1.14
C LEU A 156 6.39 21.62 0.18
N ARG A 157 6.87 22.29 -0.88
CA ARG A 157 7.81 21.71 -1.84
C ARG A 157 9.02 21.11 -1.13
N ARG A 158 9.60 21.83 -0.17
CA ARG A 158 10.76 21.35 0.60
C ARG A 158 10.44 20.06 1.35
N TYR A 159 9.32 20.02 2.08
CA TYR A 159 8.89 18.80 2.79
C TYR A 159 8.72 17.61 1.84
N LEU A 160 8.04 17.80 0.70
CA LEU A 160 7.82 16.73 -0.28
C LEU A 160 9.13 16.21 -0.87
N LEU A 161 10.05 17.11 -1.24
CA LEU A 161 11.32 16.73 -1.85
C LEU A 161 12.26 16.05 -0.86
N GLU A 162 12.34 16.56 0.38
CA GLU A 162 13.14 15.96 1.45
C GLU A 162 12.59 14.58 1.82
N TYR A 163 11.26 14.44 1.96
CA TYR A 163 10.61 13.16 2.24
C TYR A 163 10.84 12.16 1.10
N ALA A 164 10.67 12.58 -0.16
CA ALA A 164 10.90 11.70 -1.29
C ALA A 164 12.36 11.22 -1.36
N THR A 165 13.32 12.12 -1.11
CA THR A 165 14.75 11.79 -1.08
C THR A 165 15.08 10.82 0.06
N LEU A 166 14.52 11.07 1.25
CA LEU A 166 14.64 10.19 2.42
C LEU A 166 14.08 8.79 2.13
N MET A 167 12.87 8.69 1.57
CA MET A 167 12.27 7.38 1.30
C MET A 167 13.02 6.60 0.22
N GLN A 168 13.59 7.27 -0.78
CA GLN A 168 14.43 6.59 -1.79
C GLN A 168 15.68 5.94 -1.16
N ARG A 169 16.41 6.67 -0.31
CA ARG A 169 17.60 6.13 0.38
C ARG A 169 17.24 5.06 1.41
N HIS A 170 16.12 5.23 2.12
CA HIS A 170 15.61 4.30 3.10
C HIS A 170 15.25 2.95 2.45
N ILE A 171 14.41 2.97 1.42
CA ILE A 171 13.99 1.76 0.69
C ILE A 171 15.19 1.05 0.04
N ALA A 172 16.17 1.79 -0.49
CA ALA A 172 17.39 1.20 -1.03
C ALA A 172 18.22 0.49 0.05
N THR A 173 18.37 1.13 1.22
CA THR A 173 19.05 0.55 2.39
C THR A 173 18.42 -0.78 2.76
N GLU A 174 17.09 -0.83 2.87
CA GLU A 174 16.43 -2.07 3.26
C GLU A 174 16.45 -3.15 2.18
N ASN A 175 16.06 -2.80 0.95
CA ASN A 175 15.96 -3.77 -0.14
C ASN A 175 17.31 -4.40 -0.52
N GLU A 176 18.37 -3.59 -0.56
CA GLU A 176 19.68 -4.02 -1.03
C GLU A 176 20.54 -4.60 0.10
N TYR A 177 20.31 -4.15 1.35
CA TYR A 177 21.15 -4.54 2.47
C TYR A 177 20.42 -5.38 3.53
N LEU A 178 19.29 -4.92 4.04
CA LEU A 178 18.65 -5.53 5.21
C LEU A 178 17.87 -6.80 4.83
N TRP A 179 17.04 -6.75 3.79
CA TRP A 179 16.20 -7.88 3.36
C TRP A 179 16.97 -9.13 2.94
N PRO A 180 18.08 -9.05 2.17
CA PRO A 180 18.87 -10.24 1.87
C PRO A 180 19.42 -10.94 3.12
N ARG A 181 19.80 -10.16 4.15
CA ARG A 181 20.31 -10.70 5.43
C ARG A 181 19.19 -11.31 6.27
N ALA A 182 18.05 -10.62 6.35
CA ALA A 182 16.86 -11.11 7.03
C ALA A 182 16.39 -12.45 6.42
N ALA A 183 16.21 -12.51 5.10
CA ALA A 183 15.76 -13.71 4.40
C ALA A 183 16.68 -14.93 4.60
N ALA A 184 17.99 -14.69 4.78
CA ALA A 184 18.99 -15.73 4.99
C ALA A 184 19.09 -16.22 6.45
N GLN A 185 18.68 -15.42 7.44
CA GLN A 185 18.83 -15.76 8.86
C GLN A 185 17.53 -16.20 9.54
N LEU A 186 16.37 -15.78 9.01
CA LEU A 186 15.08 -16.18 9.55
C LEU A 186 14.79 -17.66 9.23
N SER A 187 14.45 -18.43 10.26
CA SER A 187 13.92 -19.78 10.12
C SER A 187 12.49 -19.77 9.56
N ASP A 188 12.04 -20.89 8.98
CA ASP A 188 10.67 -21.01 8.47
C ASP A 188 9.61 -20.76 9.53
N ALA A 189 9.87 -21.16 10.78
CA ALA A 189 8.98 -20.89 11.91
C ALA A 189 8.87 -19.39 12.21
N GLN A 190 9.98 -18.66 12.18
CA GLN A 190 9.97 -17.20 12.36
C GLN A 190 9.29 -16.50 11.18
N LYS A 191 9.51 -16.98 9.94
CA LYS A 191 8.83 -16.44 8.76
C LYS A 191 7.31 -16.62 8.85
N GLY A 192 6.84 -17.80 9.27
CA GLY A 192 5.42 -18.06 9.50
C GLY A 192 4.81 -17.15 10.57
N ALA A 193 5.49 -16.99 11.71
CA ALA A 193 5.03 -16.10 12.78
C ALA A 193 4.95 -14.63 12.34
N LEU A 194 5.93 -14.17 11.56
CA LEU A 194 5.94 -12.82 10.99
C LEU A 194 4.82 -12.61 9.97
N ALA A 195 4.55 -13.62 9.13
CA ALA A 195 3.45 -13.56 8.18
C ALA A 195 2.08 -13.40 8.89
N GLU A 196 1.85 -14.17 9.95
CA GLU A 196 0.64 -14.02 10.78
C GLU A 196 0.58 -12.64 11.47
N ALA A 197 1.71 -12.13 11.96
CA ALA A 197 1.77 -10.81 12.57
C ALA A 197 1.48 -9.68 11.57
N PHE A 198 1.99 -9.78 10.34
CA PHE A 198 1.73 -8.81 9.28
C PHE A 198 0.26 -8.81 8.88
N TYR A 199 -0.34 -10.00 8.78
CA TYR A 199 -1.77 -10.15 8.53
C TYR A 199 -2.61 -9.48 9.63
N ARG A 200 -2.27 -9.69 10.90
CA ARG A 200 -2.97 -9.07 12.04
C ARG A 200 -2.94 -7.54 11.94
N ILE A 201 -1.78 -6.95 11.69
CA ILE A 201 -1.65 -5.49 11.54
C ILE A 201 -2.55 -5.01 10.39
N GLU A 202 -2.46 -5.63 9.22
CA GLU A 202 -3.15 -5.14 8.04
C GLU A 202 -4.67 -5.38 8.07
N VAL A 203 -5.12 -6.54 8.53
CA VAL A 203 -6.52 -6.96 8.42
C VAL A 203 -7.30 -6.75 9.71
N GLU A 204 -6.71 -7.04 10.86
CA GLU A 204 -7.40 -6.97 12.15
C GLU A 204 -7.31 -5.57 12.77
N GLU A 205 -6.14 -4.94 12.73
CA GLU A 205 -5.94 -3.60 13.30
C GLU A 205 -6.36 -2.48 12.33
N LEU A 206 -5.94 -2.56 11.07
CA LEU A 206 -6.21 -1.53 10.06
C LEU A 206 -7.49 -1.76 9.25
N GLY A 207 -8.01 -2.99 9.28
CA GLY A 207 -9.29 -3.38 8.71
C GLY A 207 -9.20 -4.04 7.33
N LYS A 208 -10.11 -4.97 7.06
CA LYS A 208 -10.26 -5.64 5.75
C LYS A 208 -10.39 -4.62 4.62
N GLY A 209 -9.64 -4.83 3.52
CA GLY A 209 -9.64 -3.94 2.37
C GLY A 209 -8.62 -2.79 2.45
N PHE A 210 -7.83 -2.72 3.52
CA PHE A 210 -6.86 -1.63 3.72
C PHE A 210 -5.82 -1.56 2.60
N HIS A 211 -5.27 -2.72 2.21
CA HIS A 211 -4.26 -2.79 1.16
C HIS A 211 -4.81 -2.36 -0.19
N GLU A 212 -5.99 -2.87 -0.55
CA GLU A 212 -6.69 -2.57 -1.80
C GLU A 212 -7.05 -1.10 -1.90
N LYS A 213 -7.49 -0.48 -0.78
CA LYS A 213 -7.75 0.96 -0.71
C LYS A 213 -6.52 1.77 -1.14
N TYR A 214 -5.34 1.45 -0.61
CA TYR A 214 -4.12 2.22 -0.90
C TYR A 214 -3.51 1.89 -2.26
N HIS A 215 -3.72 0.66 -2.76
CA HIS A 215 -3.43 0.34 -4.15
C HIS A 215 -4.29 1.20 -5.10
N GLY A 216 -5.61 1.26 -4.89
CA GLY A 216 -6.54 2.08 -5.66
C GLY A 216 -6.19 3.58 -5.59
N LEU A 217 -5.89 4.10 -4.40
CA LEU A 217 -5.44 5.49 -4.23
C LEU A 217 -4.17 5.78 -5.04
N THR A 218 -3.23 4.85 -5.07
CA THR A 218 -2.01 5.00 -5.87
C THR A 218 -2.33 5.05 -7.36
N MET A 219 -3.24 4.18 -7.85
CA MET A 219 -3.64 4.19 -9.25
C MET A 219 -4.33 5.51 -9.64
N GLU A 220 -5.22 6.00 -8.77
CA GLU A 220 -5.88 7.31 -8.92
C GLU A 220 -4.86 8.45 -9.05
N VAL A 221 -3.88 8.51 -8.14
CA VAL A 221 -2.84 9.56 -8.12
C VAL A 221 -1.94 9.50 -9.38
N LEU A 222 -1.72 8.31 -9.92
CA LEU A 222 -0.93 8.10 -11.14
C LEU A 222 -1.72 8.33 -12.43
N GLY A 223 -3.03 8.60 -12.35
CA GLY A 223 -3.89 8.76 -13.52
C GLY A 223 -4.05 7.46 -14.32
N LYS A 224 -3.91 6.30 -13.68
CA LYS A 224 -4.12 4.98 -14.30
C LYS A 224 -5.43 4.41 -13.77
N SER A 225 -6.39 4.13 -14.65
CA SER A 225 -7.53 3.28 -14.31
C SER A 225 -7.07 1.82 -14.31
N GLU A 226 -7.59 1.01 -13.38
CA GLU A 226 -7.40 -0.44 -13.33
C GLU A 226 -7.75 -1.13 -14.66
#